data_AF-A0A661NWG2-F1
#
_entry.id   AF-A0A661NWG2-F1
#
_cell.length_a   1.000
_cell.length_b   1.000
_cell.length_c   1.000
_cell.angle_alpha   90.00
_cell.angle_beta   90.00
_cell.angle_gamma   90.00
#
_symmetry.space_group_name_H-M   'P 1'
#
loop_
_entity.id
_entity.type
_entity.pdbx_description
1 polymer ?
#
loop_
_entity_poly.entity_id
_entity_poly.type
_entity_poly.pdbx_seq_one_letter_code
_entity_poly.pdbx_strand_id
1 'polypeptide(L)'
;MKIVLLLLVTVFFSANAWGKTVTLSWDASPSTVVGYKIYYDTSSSTPLDGSGATEGSAPIDVGNVLTYVIHGLPDDANHYFAVSAYDSSNNESSYSNTVFSPLIDGGGGIPPVNNPPVLTPIGTQTVNEGQQLTFTITATDPDSDALSYSASDLPEGATFNSTTRSFV
;
A
#
# COMPACT_ATOMS: atom_id res chain seq x y z
N MET A 1 29.36 16.09 54.37
CA MET A 1 29.38 15.54 52.99
C MET A 1 28.03 15.87 52.35
N LYS A 2 27.98 16.83 51.43
CA LYS A 2 26.73 17.25 50.77
C LYS A 2 26.48 16.28 49.61
N ILE A 3 25.37 15.55 49.66
CA ILE A 3 24.91 14.69 48.58
C ILE A 3 24.46 15.59 47.42
N VAL A 4 25.01 15.35 46.23
CA VAL A 4 24.60 15.99 44.97
C VAL A 4 23.43 15.17 44.42
N LEU A 5 22.31 15.84 44.16
CA LEU A 5 21.14 15.25 43.50
C LEU A 5 21.38 15.31 41.98
N LEU A 6 21.56 14.17 41.31
CA LEU A 6 21.65 14.11 39.85
C LEU A 6 20.22 14.01 39.29
N LEU A 7 19.73 15.11 38.69
CA LEU A 7 18.48 15.14 37.95
C LEU A 7 18.73 14.55 36.56
N LEU A 8 18.28 13.32 36.31
CA LEU A 8 18.26 12.74 34.97
C LEU A 8 17.04 13.31 34.22
N VAL A 9 17.24 14.28 33.34
CA VAL A 9 16.19 14.75 32.42
C VAL A 9 16.15 13.81 31.22
N THR A 10 15.26 12.81 31.27
CA THR A 10 14.91 12.02 30.09
C THR A 10 13.99 12.83 29.19
N VAL A 11 14.49 13.23 28.02
CA VAL A 11 13.69 13.85 26.96
C VAL A 11 13.11 12.73 26.10
N PHE A 12 11.81 12.48 26.22
CA PHE A 12 11.09 11.63 25.26
C PHE A 12 10.68 12.50 24.07
N PHE A 13 11.32 12.29 22.92
CA PHE A 13 10.73 12.72 21.65
C PHE A 13 9.73 11.64 21.24
N SER A 14 8.45 11.86 21.53
CA SER A 14 7.38 11.11 20.86
C SER A 14 7.14 11.80 19.51
N ALA A 15 7.77 11.28 18.46
CA ALA A 15 7.30 11.54 17.11
C ALA A 15 6.05 10.68 16.91
N ASN A 16 4.87 11.29 16.87
CA ASN A 16 3.70 10.63 16.31
C ASN A 16 3.90 10.59 14.79
N ALA A 17 4.47 9.52 14.27
CA ALA A 17 4.33 9.15 12.86
C ALA A 17 3.06 8.30 12.74
N TRP A 18 2.30 8.42 11.65
CA TRP A 18 1.13 7.59 11.44
C TRP A 18 1.57 6.12 11.44
N GLY A 19 1.06 5.34 12.38
CA GLY A 19 1.42 3.93 12.49
C GLY A 19 0.55 3.09 11.57
N LYS A 20 1.16 2.29 10.69
CA LYS A 20 0.41 1.27 9.95
C LYS A 20 0.03 0.11 10.87
N THR A 21 -1.11 -0.49 10.57
CA THR A 21 -1.62 -1.67 11.27
C THR A 21 -1.52 -2.89 10.36
N VAL A 22 -0.97 -3.99 10.85
CA VAL A 22 -0.81 -5.25 10.12
C VAL A 22 -1.53 -6.37 10.87
N THR A 23 -2.44 -7.07 10.20
CA THR A 23 -3.05 -8.29 10.74
C THR A 23 -2.31 -9.50 10.19
N LEU A 24 -1.77 -10.33 11.08
CA LEU A 24 -1.14 -11.60 10.75
C LEU A 24 -2.09 -12.74 11.11
N SER A 25 -2.08 -13.80 10.30
CA SER A 25 -2.76 -15.06 10.60
C SER A 25 -1.88 -16.21 10.17
N TRP A 26 -1.86 -17.30 10.93
CA TRP A 26 -1.03 -18.47 10.69
C TRP A 26 -1.74 -19.76 11.07
N ASP A 27 -1.29 -20.86 10.48
CA ASP A 27 -1.79 -22.19 10.83
C ASP A 27 -1.22 -22.66 12.17
N ALA A 28 -2.01 -23.48 12.88
CA ALA A 28 -1.56 -24.07 14.14
C ALA A 28 -0.34 -24.98 13.94
N SER A 29 0.56 -24.97 14.92
CA SER A 29 1.67 -25.92 14.99
C SER A 29 1.13 -27.37 14.96
N PRO A 30 1.79 -28.29 14.23
CA PRO A 30 1.42 -29.71 14.23
C PRO A 30 1.66 -30.40 15.58
N SER A 31 2.44 -29.78 16.46
CA SER A 31 2.71 -30.24 17.82
C SER A 31 1.99 -29.38 18.84
N THR A 32 1.77 -29.91 20.04
CA THR A 32 1.21 -29.13 21.15
C THR A 32 2.19 -28.06 21.61
N VAL A 33 1.75 -26.81 21.61
CA VAL A 33 2.52 -25.62 22.00
C VAL A 33 1.76 -24.82 23.05
N VAL A 34 2.47 -24.01 23.82
CA VAL A 34 1.90 -23.09 24.81
C VAL A 34 1.54 -21.75 24.17
N GLY A 35 2.26 -21.33 23.13
CA GLY A 35 1.94 -20.11 22.41
C GLY A 35 2.86 -19.84 21.23
N TYR A 36 2.75 -18.62 20.71
CA TYR A 36 3.50 -18.12 19.57
C TYR A 36 4.18 -16.80 19.91
N LYS A 37 5.30 -16.53 19.24
CA LYS A 37 5.97 -15.23 19.25
C LYS A 37 6.05 -14.69 17.83
N ILE A 38 5.77 -13.40 17.69
CA ILE A 38 5.90 -12.68 16.42
C ILE A 38 7.22 -11.94 16.41
N TYR A 39 7.98 -12.16 15.35
CA TYR A 39 9.20 -11.46 15.03
C TYR A 39 8.95 -10.53 13.86
N TYR A 40 9.58 -9.36 13.87
CA TYR A 40 9.49 -8.42 12.76
C TYR A 40 10.73 -7.56 12.66
N ASP A 41 11.04 -7.06 11.48
CA ASP A 41 12.09 -6.06 11.24
C ASP A 41 11.81 -5.33 9.92
N THR A 42 12.46 -4.19 9.72
CA THR A 42 12.45 -3.43 8.47
C THR A 42 13.33 -4.05 7.39
N SER A 43 14.19 -4.99 7.77
CA SER A 43 14.98 -5.83 6.88
C SER A 43 14.46 -7.27 6.88
N SER A 44 14.73 -8.03 5.81
CA SER A 44 14.43 -9.46 5.77
C SER A 44 15.55 -10.31 6.40
N SER A 45 16.57 -9.68 7.00
CA SER A 45 17.74 -10.38 7.52
C SER A 45 17.44 -10.92 8.90
N THR A 46 17.89 -12.14 9.19
CA THR A 46 17.72 -12.74 10.51
C THR A 46 18.90 -12.38 11.43
N PRO A 47 18.67 -12.15 12.73
CA PRO A 47 17.38 -12.21 13.42
C PRO A 47 16.47 -11.02 13.08
N LEU A 48 15.15 -11.23 13.10
CA LEU A 48 14.17 -10.17 12.94
C LEU A 48 13.91 -9.54 14.31
N ASP A 49 14.68 -8.52 14.67
CA ASP A 49 14.73 -7.89 16.00
C ASP A 49 14.30 -6.40 16.00
N GLY A 50 13.36 -6.08 15.10
CA GLY A 50 12.82 -4.76 14.88
C GLY A 50 12.08 -4.15 16.08
N SER A 51 11.86 -2.84 15.97
CA SER A 51 11.17 -2.02 16.96
C SER A 51 10.15 -1.08 16.29
N GLY A 52 9.33 -0.38 17.07
CA GLY A 52 8.41 0.64 16.56
C GLY A 52 6.93 0.24 16.54
N ALA A 53 6.58 -1.02 16.81
CA ALA A 53 5.19 -1.39 17.07
C ALA A 53 4.74 -0.86 18.44
N THR A 54 3.43 -0.61 18.60
CA THR A 54 2.87 -0.23 19.91
C THR A 54 2.94 -1.36 20.94
N GLU A 55 2.98 -2.60 20.47
CA GLU A 55 3.09 -3.83 21.26
C GLU A 55 4.50 -4.06 21.79
N GLY A 56 5.48 -3.27 21.35
CA GLY A 56 6.88 -3.37 21.73
C GLY A 56 7.76 -3.99 20.65
N SER A 57 9.06 -4.09 20.95
CA SER A 57 10.04 -4.68 20.03
C SER A 57 9.85 -6.18 19.85
N ALA A 58 10.30 -6.71 18.72
CA ALA A 58 10.37 -8.13 18.48
C ALA A 58 11.32 -8.83 19.48
N PRO A 59 11.02 -10.06 19.92
CA PRO A 59 9.76 -10.77 19.68
C PRO A 59 8.62 -10.28 20.58
N ILE A 60 7.40 -10.26 20.02
CA ILE A 60 6.15 -10.04 20.76
C ILE A 60 5.55 -11.41 21.10
N ASP A 61 5.40 -11.73 22.38
CA ASP A 61 4.67 -12.93 22.82
C ASP A 61 3.17 -12.67 22.73
N VAL A 62 2.48 -13.46 21.89
CA VAL A 62 1.05 -13.30 21.61
C VAL A 62 0.22 -14.43 22.23
N GLY A 63 0.85 -15.34 22.96
CA GLY A 63 0.20 -16.52 23.52
C GLY A 63 -0.34 -17.48 22.45
N ASN A 64 -1.33 -18.28 22.82
CA ASN A 64 -1.91 -19.30 21.94
C ASN A 64 -3.05 -18.76 21.07
N VAL A 65 -2.72 -17.82 20.20
CA VAL A 65 -3.62 -17.31 19.16
C VAL A 65 -3.12 -17.74 17.78
N LEU A 66 -3.99 -17.68 16.78
CA LEU A 66 -3.65 -17.96 15.36
C LEU A 66 -3.81 -16.71 14.47
N THR A 67 -4.20 -15.60 15.08
CA THR A 67 -4.31 -14.29 14.44
C THR A 67 -3.94 -13.21 15.43
N TYR A 68 -3.25 -12.17 14.96
CA TYR A 68 -2.84 -11.05 15.79
C TYR A 68 -2.72 -9.78 14.97
N VAL A 69 -3.04 -8.64 15.59
CA VAL A 69 -2.95 -7.32 14.97
C VAL A 69 -1.80 -6.56 15.62
N ILE A 70 -0.82 -6.15 14.82
CA ILE A 70 0.28 -5.27 15.24
C ILE A 70 -0.06 -3.85 14.82
N HIS A 71 0.00 -2.91 15.76
CA HIS A 71 -0.31 -1.51 15.52
C HIS A 71 0.95 -0.64 15.63
N GLY A 72 0.87 0.58 15.10
CA GLY A 72 1.91 1.59 15.33
C GLY A 72 3.18 1.45 14.50
N LEU A 73 3.28 0.45 13.62
CA LEU A 73 4.48 0.23 12.83
C LEU A 73 4.78 1.46 11.96
N PRO A 74 6.05 1.91 11.86
CA PRO A 74 6.43 2.99 10.96
C PRO A 74 5.93 2.72 9.54
N ASP A 75 5.20 3.69 8.99
CA ASP A 75 4.62 3.60 7.65
C ASP A 75 5.64 3.93 6.56
N ASP A 76 6.74 4.59 6.88
CA ASP A 76 7.86 4.92 6.00
C ASP A 76 8.85 3.76 5.75
N ALA A 77 8.59 2.58 6.31
CA ALA A 77 9.47 1.42 6.19
C ALA A 77 8.74 0.16 5.71
N ASN A 78 9.47 -0.67 4.97
CA ASN A 78 9.07 -2.05 4.72
C ASN A 78 9.09 -2.81 6.04
N HIS A 79 8.26 -3.85 6.17
CA HIS A 79 8.27 -4.72 7.34
C HIS A 79 8.20 -6.17 6.91
N TYR A 80 9.04 -6.99 7.52
CA TYR A 80 9.14 -8.43 7.34
C TYR A 80 8.75 -9.08 8.65
N PHE A 81 7.91 -10.12 8.60
CA PHE A 81 7.41 -10.81 9.80
C PHE A 81 7.64 -12.30 9.71
N ALA A 82 7.90 -12.93 10.85
CA ALA A 82 7.88 -14.38 11.00
C ALA A 82 7.29 -14.75 12.37
N VAL A 83 6.85 -16.00 12.52
CA VAL A 83 6.27 -16.53 13.76
C VAL A 83 7.11 -17.72 14.23
N SER A 84 7.39 -17.81 15.53
CA SER A 84 7.85 -19.03 16.19
C SER A 84 6.75 -19.58 17.10
N ALA A 85 6.78 -20.88 17.38
CA ALA A 85 5.96 -21.49 18.42
C ALA A 85 6.83 -21.92 19.60
N TYR A 86 6.30 -21.88 20.82
CA TYR A 86 7.03 -22.31 22.03
C TYR A 86 6.24 -23.30 22.88
N ASP A 87 6.95 -24.25 23.50
CA ASP A 87 6.37 -25.26 24.39
C ASP A 87 6.35 -24.83 25.87
N SER A 88 5.89 -25.70 26.77
CA SER A 88 5.82 -25.43 28.22
C SER A 88 7.18 -25.30 28.90
N SER A 89 8.24 -25.74 28.24
CA SER A 89 9.62 -25.57 28.66
C SER A 89 10.26 -24.33 28.03
N ASN A 90 9.47 -23.51 27.31
CA ASN A 90 9.89 -22.32 26.59
C ASN A 90 10.96 -22.61 25.52
N ASN A 91 10.97 -23.84 24.97
CA ASN A 91 11.74 -24.15 23.78
C ASN A 91 11.02 -23.57 22.56
N GLU A 92 11.74 -22.84 21.71
CA GLU A 92 11.18 -22.21 20.52
C GLU A 92 11.51 -22.99 19.25
N SER A 93 10.55 -23.03 18.32
CA SER A 93 10.79 -23.50 16.96
C SER A 93 11.69 -22.55 16.18
N SER A 94 12.14 -22.99 15.00
CA SER A 94 12.59 -22.07 13.96
C SER A 94 11.46 -21.14 13.51
N TYR A 95 11.81 -20.06 12.82
CA TYR A 95 10.85 -19.17 12.18
C TYR A 95 9.98 -19.90 11.14
N SER A 96 8.74 -19.45 11.00
CA SER A 96 7.93 -19.66 9.81
C SER A 96 8.62 -19.07 8.56
N ASN A 97 7.97 -19.20 7.40
CA ASN A 97 8.30 -18.34 6.28
C ASN A 97 8.12 -16.87 6.66
N THR A 98 8.91 -16.00 6.04
CA THR A 98 8.77 -14.55 6.19
C THR A 98 7.63 -14.04 5.32
N VAL A 99 6.80 -13.15 5.86
CA VAL A 99 5.81 -12.37 5.10
C VAL A 99 6.21 -10.90 5.05
N PHE A 100 5.80 -10.20 4.00
CA PHE A 100 6.22 -8.82 3.71
C PHE A 100 5.02 -7.87 3.71
N SER A 101 5.17 -6.72 4.36
CA SER A 101 4.27 -5.58 4.28
C SER A 101 5.07 -4.35 3.81
N PRO A 102 4.74 -3.76 2.65
CA PRO A 102 5.50 -2.62 2.12
C PRO A 102 5.37 -1.39 3.01
N LEU A 103 6.32 -0.47 2.89
CA LEU A 103 6.14 0.92 3.32
C LEU A 103 4.89 1.52 2.65
N ILE A 104 4.18 2.36 3.39
CA ILE A 104 3.11 3.25 2.92
C ILE A 104 3.73 4.63 2.64
N ASP A 105 4.78 4.62 1.82
CA ASP A 105 5.45 5.73 1.13
C ASP A 105 4.58 6.69 0.31
N GLY A 106 3.25 6.77 0.46
CA GLY A 106 2.38 7.42 -0.56
C GLY A 106 2.57 6.94 -2.02
N GLY A 107 3.45 5.95 -2.24
CA GLY A 107 4.00 5.40 -3.47
C GLY A 107 4.49 3.96 -3.24
N GLY A 108 4.01 3.34 -2.14
CA GLY A 108 4.30 1.97 -1.73
C GLY A 108 3.53 0.94 -2.55
N GLY A 109 4.06 0.58 -3.72
CA GLY A 109 3.89 -0.73 -4.36
C GLY A 109 2.50 -1.17 -4.84
N ILE A 110 1.42 -0.44 -4.53
CA ILE A 110 0.15 -0.61 -5.23
C ILE A 110 0.27 0.26 -6.49
N PRO A 111 0.27 -0.30 -7.72
CA PRO A 111 0.18 0.54 -8.89
C PRO A 111 -1.07 1.43 -8.76
N PRO A 112 -1.00 2.71 -9.14
CA PRO A 112 -2.18 3.56 -9.11
C PRO A 112 -3.30 2.85 -9.88
N VAL A 113 -4.53 2.96 -9.38
CA VAL A 113 -5.69 2.44 -10.10
C VAL A 113 -5.78 3.22 -11.41
N ASN A 114 -5.59 2.52 -12.53
CA ASN A 114 -5.71 3.12 -13.85
C ASN A 114 -7.18 3.48 -14.14
N ASN A 115 -7.44 4.75 -14.39
CA ASN A 115 -8.77 5.27 -14.72
C ASN A 115 -8.90 5.40 -16.24
N PRO A 116 -10.06 5.06 -16.83
CA PRO A 116 -10.23 5.21 -18.26
C PRO A 116 -10.26 6.69 -18.67
N PRO A 117 -9.84 7.02 -19.90
CA PRO A 117 -9.97 8.37 -20.43
C PRO A 117 -11.45 8.75 -20.62
N VAL A 118 -11.74 10.04 -20.47
CA VAL A 118 -13.11 10.59 -20.53
C VAL A 118 -13.23 11.54 -21.72
N LEU A 119 -14.17 11.27 -22.61
CA LEU A 119 -14.50 12.15 -23.72
C LEU A 119 -15.32 13.36 -23.22
N THR A 120 -14.91 14.57 -23.60
CA THR A 120 -15.69 15.79 -23.34
C THR A 120 -17.01 15.71 -24.12
N PRO A 121 -18.15 16.06 -23.50
CA PRO A 121 -19.42 16.12 -24.21
C PRO A 121 -19.33 17.00 -25.46
N ILE A 122 -19.62 16.42 -26.63
CA ILE A 122 -19.57 17.13 -27.92
C ILE A 122 -20.76 18.09 -28.07
N GLY A 123 -21.91 17.72 -27.48
CA GLY A 123 -23.16 18.46 -27.63
C GLY A 123 -23.80 18.31 -29.01
N THR A 124 -24.99 18.88 -29.17
CA THR A 124 -25.70 18.88 -30.46
C THR A 124 -25.01 19.79 -31.45
N GLN A 125 -24.76 19.27 -32.66
CA GLN A 125 -24.27 20.05 -33.79
C GLN A 125 -25.43 20.34 -34.76
N THR A 126 -25.47 21.53 -35.33
CA THR A 126 -26.50 21.91 -36.30
C THR A 126 -25.85 22.62 -37.48
N VAL A 127 -26.25 22.21 -38.67
CA VAL A 127 -25.79 22.77 -39.94
C VAL A 127 -26.96 22.80 -40.91
N ASN A 128 -26.94 23.71 -41.87
CA ASN A 128 -27.92 23.71 -42.96
C ASN A 128 -27.62 22.55 -43.92
N GLU A 129 -28.67 22.00 -44.54
CA GLU A 129 -28.52 20.96 -45.55
C GLU A 129 -27.61 21.42 -46.71
N GLY A 130 -26.80 20.49 -47.23
CA GLY A 130 -25.82 20.76 -48.29
C GLY A 130 -24.59 21.56 -47.84
N GLN A 131 -24.47 21.93 -46.57
CA GLN A 131 -23.28 22.55 -46.00
C GLN A 131 -22.44 21.53 -45.22
N GLN A 132 -21.13 21.73 -45.19
CA GLN A 132 -20.21 20.87 -44.46
C GLN A 132 -20.30 21.13 -42.95
N LEU A 133 -20.38 20.07 -42.16
CA LEU A 133 -20.25 20.14 -40.70
C LEU A 133 -18.81 19.84 -40.31
N THR A 134 -18.20 20.71 -39.51
CA THR A 134 -16.84 20.49 -38.99
C THR A 134 -16.80 20.80 -37.52
N PHE A 135 -16.27 19.86 -36.73
CA PHE A 135 -16.09 20.02 -35.30
C PHE A 135 -14.90 19.19 -34.80
N THR A 136 -14.37 19.57 -33.64
CA THR A 136 -13.28 18.86 -32.97
C THR A 136 -13.77 18.19 -31.70
N ILE A 137 -13.11 17.09 -31.32
CA ILE A 137 -13.34 16.40 -30.05
C ILE A 137 -12.14 16.55 -29.13
N THR A 138 -12.40 16.51 -27.83
CA THR A 138 -11.38 16.50 -26.79
C THR A 138 -11.71 15.43 -25.76
N ALA A 139 -10.68 14.85 -25.16
CA ALA A 139 -10.79 13.95 -24.02
C ALA A 139 -9.71 14.31 -22.99
N THR A 140 -9.94 13.91 -21.75
CA THR A 140 -8.99 14.05 -20.64
C THR A 140 -8.77 12.69 -20.01
N ASP A 141 -7.53 12.40 -19.65
CA ASP A 141 -7.18 11.22 -18.87
C ASP A 141 -6.90 11.64 -17.42
N PRO A 142 -7.59 11.07 -16.41
CA PRO A 142 -7.36 11.41 -15.01
C PRO A 142 -5.93 11.13 -14.52
N ASP A 143 -5.28 10.12 -15.10
CA ASP A 143 -3.91 9.73 -14.78
C ASP A 143 -2.88 10.43 -15.68
N SER A 144 -3.35 11.30 -16.58
CA SER A 144 -2.55 12.03 -17.57
C SER A 144 -1.84 11.12 -18.58
N ASP A 145 -2.41 9.94 -18.84
CA ASP A 145 -1.91 9.03 -19.86
C ASP A 145 -2.08 9.57 -21.29
N ALA A 146 -1.23 9.06 -22.20
CA ALA A 146 -1.26 9.46 -23.60
C ALA A 146 -2.53 8.96 -24.30
N LEU A 147 -3.29 9.89 -24.89
CA LEU A 147 -4.56 9.60 -25.55
C LEU A 147 -4.38 9.21 -27.03
N SER A 148 -5.11 8.18 -27.46
CA SER A 148 -5.26 7.80 -28.87
C SER A 148 -6.72 7.97 -29.31
N TYR A 149 -6.93 8.51 -30.52
CA TYR A 149 -8.26 8.81 -31.05
C TYR A 149 -8.54 7.99 -32.32
N SER A 150 -9.76 7.47 -32.44
CA SER A 150 -10.22 6.77 -33.63
C SER A 150 -11.73 6.94 -33.78
N ALA A 151 -12.25 6.75 -34.99
CA ALA A 151 -13.67 6.73 -35.27
C ALA A 151 -13.95 5.64 -36.32
N SER A 152 -15.04 4.91 -36.16
CA SER A 152 -15.54 3.90 -37.10
C SER A 152 -16.98 4.19 -37.47
N ASP A 153 -17.51 3.47 -38.47
CA ASP A 153 -18.92 3.54 -38.86
C ASP A 153 -19.40 4.97 -39.20
N LEU A 154 -18.50 5.74 -39.83
CA LEU A 154 -18.79 7.09 -40.27
C LEU A 154 -19.84 7.08 -41.38
N PRO A 155 -20.80 8.03 -41.37
CA PRO A 155 -21.75 8.16 -42.46
C PRO A 155 -21.05 8.52 -43.76
N GLU A 156 -21.73 8.30 -44.89
CA GLU A 156 -21.18 8.63 -46.21
C GLU A 156 -20.81 10.12 -46.29
N GLY A 157 -19.60 10.40 -46.79
CA GLY A 157 -19.06 11.76 -46.88
C GLY A 157 -18.34 12.24 -45.64
N ALA A 158 -18.44 11.55 -44.50
CA ALA A 158 -17.74 11.92 -43.27
C ALA A 158 -16.35 11.28 -43.17
N THR A 159 -15.43 12.05 -42.62
CA THR A 159 -14.04 11.68 -42.37
C THR A 159 -13.64 12.10 -40.96
N PHE A 160 -12.70 11.35 -40.36
CA PHE A 160 -12.12 11.71 -39.07
C PHE A 160 -10.60 11.73 -39.18
N ASN A 161 -10.00 12.84 -38.74
CA ASN A 161 -8.56 12.99 -38.62
C ASN A 161 -8.16 12.81 -37.15
N SER A 162 -7.50 11.69 -36.82
CA SER A 162 -7.09 11.37 -35.44
C SER A 162 -6.02 12.30 -34.89
N THR A 163 -5.20 12.92 -35.75
CA THR A 163 -4.15 13.87 -35.35
C THR A 163 -4.75 15.22 -34.97
N THR A 164 -5.64 15.76 -35.81
CA THR A 164 -6.29 17.05 -35.54
C THR A 164 -7.55 16.92 -34.70
N ARG A 165 -8.01 15.68 -34.45
CA ARG A 165 -9.23 15.33 -33.70
C ARG A 165 -10.49 15.94 -34.34
N SER A 166 -10.47 16.11 -35.65
CA SER A 166 -11.52 16.81 -36.40
C SER A 166 -12.37 15.84 -37.21
N PHE A 167 -13.68 16.04 -37.15
CA PHE A 167 -14.63 15.49 -38.10
C PHE A 167 -14.90 16.50 -39.21
N VAL A 168 -14.97 16.01 -40.45
CA VAL A 168 -15.33 16.75 -41.66
C VAL A 168 -16.23 15.90 -42.52
#